data_AF-A0A4R8W1M3-F1
#
_entry.id   AF-A0A4R8W1M3-F1
#
_cell.length_a   1.000
_cell.length_b   1.000
_cell.length_c   1.000
_cell.angle_alpha   90.00
_cell.angle_beta   90.00
_cell.angle_gamma   90.00
#
_symmetry.space_group_name_H-M   'P 1'
#
loop_
_entity.id
_entity.type
_entity.pdbx_description
1 polymer ?
#
loop_
_entity_poly.entity_id
_entity_poly.type
_entity_poly.pdbx_seq_one_letter_code
_entity_poly.pdbx_strand_id
1 'polypeptide(L)'
;MTDATQDTRSEALATALANQDVAAVAYALRNDVVIAPLLVVKGSAEQVRVFGREGSDKRTLLLFSSGENYARMIPDEINPQVMVADGQWLREFLTVHSESLEMVFFDVAGPAVMQAAPADLLRALGPIEDVGTDAAEPDPAP
;
A
#
# COMPACT_ATOMS: atom_id res chain seq x y z
N MET A 1 -25.23 2.73 17.66
CA MET A 1 -24.97 2.03 16.38
C MET A 1 -23.56 2.44 16.00
N THR A 2 -22.59 1.67 16.45
CA THR A 2 -21.19 2.11 16.54
C THR A 2 -20.45 1.77 15.25
N ASP A 3 -19.95 2.82 14.61
CA ASP A 3 -18.72 2.91 13.81
C ASP A 3 -18.49 1.86 12.70
N ALA A 4 -18.92 2.16 11.47
CA ALA A 4 -18.63 1.33 10.30
C ALA A 4 -18.22 2.15 9.06
N THR A 5 -17.68 3.35 9.28
CA THR A 5 -16.65 3.90 8.40
C THR A 5 -15.32 3.42 8.95
N GLN A 6 -15.05 2.11 8.90
CA GLN A 6 -13.72 1.60 9.23
C GLN A 6 -12.73 2.35 8.34
N ASP A 7 -11.97 3.23 8.96
CA ASP A 7 -11.23 4.32 8.37
C ASP A 7 -10.47 3.89 7.12
N THR A 8 -10.91 4.34 5.94
CA THR A 8 -10.12 4.33 4.71
C THR A 8 -9.00 5.37 4.77
N ARG A 9 -8.37 5.52 5.93
CA ARG A 9 -7.33 6.48 6.24
C ARG A 9 -6.41 5.96 7.34
N SER A 10 -5.11 6.10 7.14
CA SER A 10 -4.08 5.84 8.14
C SER A 10 -3.49 7.15 8.66
N GLU A 11 -3.77 7.46 9.92
CA GLU A 11 -3.21 8.65 10.59
C GLU A 11 -1.71 8.49 10.88
N ALA A 12 -1.28 7.27 11.21
CA ALA A 12 0.13 6.95 11.43
C ALA A 12 0.94 7.16 10.15
N LEU A 13 0.44 6.67 9.01
CA LEU A 13 1.07 6.89 7.72
C LEU A 13 1.08 8.37 7.33
N ALA A 14 -0.04 9.08 7.49
CA ALA A 14 -0.12 10.51 7.20
C ALA A 14 0.90 11.33 8.02
N THR A 15 1.05 11.02 9.31
CA THR A 15 2.00 11.67 10.21
C THR A 15 3.44 11.34 9.84
N ALA A 16 3.73 10.08 9.52
CA ALA A 16 5.05 9.65 9.09
C ALA A 16 5.49 10.35 7.80
N LEU A 17 4.57 10.46 6.82
CA LEU A 17 4.79 11.18 5.57
C LEU A 17 5.02 12.68 5.81
N ALA A 18 4.23 13.30 6.68
CA ALA A 18 4.39 14.71 7.07
C ALA A 18 5.77 15.00 7.68
N ASN A 19 6.31 14.06 8.45
CA ASN A 19 7.64 14.17 9.05
C ASN A 19 8.77 13.67 8.14
N GLN A 20 8.46 13.15 6.95
CA GLN A 20 9.41 12.47 6.04
C GLN A 20 10.20 11.36 6.77
N ASP A 21 9.55 10.69 7.72
CA ASP A 21 10.16 9.69 8.58
C ASP A 21 9.97 8.30 7.96
N VAL A 22 11.02 7.81 7.30
CA VAL A 22 11.05 6.50 6.64
C VAL A 22 10.78 5.36 7.63
N ALA A 23 11.29 5.46 8.87
CA ALA A 23 11.11 4.41 9.87
C ALA A 23 9.67 4.38 10.39
N ALA A 24 9.07 5.56 10.59
CA ALA A 24 7.66 5.67 10.94
C ALA A 24 6.74 5.20 9.80
N VAL A 25 7.09 5.47 8.53
CA VAL A 25 6.34 4.95 7.37
C VAL A 25 6.40 3.43 7.36
N ALA A 26 7.58 2.85 7.53
CA ALA A 26 7.76 1.41 7.62
C ALA A 26 6.92 0.78 8.74
N TYR A 27 6.92 1.44 9.91
CA TYR A 27 6.11 1.02 11.04
C TYR A 27 4.61 1.09 10.75
N ALA A 28 4.15 2.20 10.16
CA ALA A 28 2.75 2.36 9.76
C ALA A 28 2.35 1.30 8.73
N LEU A 29 3.16 1.06 7.71
CA LEU A 29 2.86 0.04 6.69
C LEU A 29 2.78 -1.39 7.27
N ARG A 30 3.48 -1.67 8.37
CA ARG A 30 3.43 -2.99 9.05
C ARG A 30 2.25 -3.14 10.00
N ASN A 31 1.83 -2.06 10.65
CA ASN A 31 0.87 -2.09 11.76
C ASN A 31 -0.50 -1.50 11.39
N ASP A 32 -0.60 -0.88 10.23
CA ASP A 32 -1.74 -0.10 9.79
C ASP A 32 -2.04 -0.37 8.30
N VAL A 33 -2.94 0.40 7.71
CA VAL A 33 -3.39 0.21 6.33
C VAL A 33 -2.85 1.27 5.38
N VAL A 34 -2.78 0.93 4.10
CA VAL A 34 -2.45 1.84 3.01
C VAL A 34 -3.55 1.81 1.97
N ILE A 35 -3.80 2.96 1.32
CA ILE A 35 -4.80 3.07 0.28
C ILE A 35 -4.14 2.94 -1.09
N ALA A 36 -4.50 1.89 -1.81
CA ALA A 36 -4.07 1.65 -3.18
C ALA A 36 -5.18 2.06 -4.16
N PRO A 37 -4.90 2.94 -5.13
CA PRO A 37 -5.88 3.33 -6.14
C PRO A 37 -6.18 2.16 -7.07
N LEU A 38 -7.45 1.97 -7.41
CA LEU A 38 -7.87 0.97 -8.39
C LEU A 38 -8.16 1.64 -9.75
N LEU A 39 -7.75 0.95 -10.80
CA LEU A 39 -8.09 1.28 -12.17
C LEU A 39 -9.46 0.67 -12.49
N VAL A 40 -10.43 1.52 -12.81
CA VAL A 40 -11.75 1.11 -13.24
C VAL A 40 -11.73 0.89 -14.75
N VAL A 41 -11.89 -0.36 -15.17
CA VAL A 41 -11.99 -0.74 -16.59
C VAL A 41 -13.40 -1.25 -16.85
N LYS A 42 -14.11 -0.64 -17.80
CA LYS A 42 -15.50 -1.00 -18.16
C LYS A 42 -16.49 -1.01 -16.97
N GLY A 43 -16.23 -0.20 -15.94
CA GLY A 43 -17.08 -0.12 -14.75
C GLY A 43 -16.71 -1.08 -13.62
N SER A 44 -15.65 -1.88 -13.78
CA SER A 44 -15.14 -2.80 -12.76
C SER A 44 -13.75 -2.37 -12.27
N ALA A 45 -13.59 -2.24 -10.96
CA ALA A 45 -12.31 -1.91 -10.32
C ALA A 45 -11.51 -3.19 -10.09
N GLU A 46 -10.79 -3.65 -11.12
CA GLU A 46 -10.17 -4.98 -11.12
C GLU A 46 -8.65 -4.96 -10.88
N GLN A 47 -8.00 -3.81 -11.06
CA GLN A 47 -6.54 -3.73 -11.08
C GLN A 47 -6.02 -2.54 -10.28
N VAL A 48 -4.86 -2.71 -9.65
CA VAL A 48 -4.17 -1.60 -8.97
C VAL A 48 -3.64 -0.63 -10.02
N ARG A 49 -3.92 0.66 -9.83
CA ARG A 49 -3.51 1.70 -10.76
C ARG A 49 -2.02 1.96 -10.60
N VAL A 50 -1.26 1.59 -11.64
CA VAL A 50 0.17 1.91 -11.77
C VAL A 50 0.40 2.81 -12.98
N PHE A 51 1.37 3.72 -12.87
CA PHE A 51 1.67 4.70 -13.90
C PHE A 51 2.97 4.31 -14.60
N GLY A 52 2.91 4.08 -15.91
CA GLY A 52 4.07 3.78 -16.73
C GLY A 52 4.27 4.83 -17.82
N ARG A 53 5.49 4.95 -18.33
CA ARG A 53 5.75 5.69 -19.57
C ARG A 53 5.54 4.76 -20.76
N GLU A 54 4.96 5.27 -21.84
CA GLU A 54 4.90 4.55 -23.12
C GLU A 54 6.30 4.15 -23.58
N GLY A 55 6.48 2.88 -23.93
CA GLY A 55 7.77 2.32 -24.38
C GLY A 55 8.74 1.92 -23.26
N SER A 56 8.31 1.96 -21.99
CA SER A 56 9.08 1.40 -20.87
C SER A 56 8.27 0.33 -20.16
N ASP A 57 8.92 -0.72 -19.67
CA ASP A 57 8.34 -1.71 -18.76
C ASP A 57 8.32 -1.22 -17.31
N LYS A 58 8.96 -0.07 -17.05
CA LYS A 58 9.01 0.54 -15.73
C LYS A 58 7.67 1.19 -15.37
N ARG A 59 7.27 0.96 -14.14
CA ARG A 59 6.00 1.37 -13.55
C ARG A 59 6.24 2.05 -12.21
N THR A 60 5.41 3.03 -11.95
CA THR A 60 5.38 3.79 -10.71
C THR A 60 4.09 3.45 -9.99
N LEU A 61 4.20 2.98 -8.75
CA LEU A 61 3.06 2.71 -7.89
C LEU A 61 2.73 3.98 -7.10
N LEU A 62 1.44 4.33 -7.02
CA LEU A 62 0.96 5.39 -6.15
C LEU A 62 0.20 4.78 -4.98
N LEU A 63 0.52 5.21 -3.78
CA LEU A 63 -0.13 4.84 -2.54
C LEU A 63 -0.54 6.10 -1.79
N PHE A 64 -1.58 5.99 -0.97
CA PHE A 64 -2.13 7.13 -0.25
C PHE A 64 -2.39 6.78 1.20
N SER A 65 -2.28 7.78 2.06
CA SER A 65 -2.72 7.65 3.46
C SER A 65 -4.24 7.68 3.58
N SER A 66 -4.97 8.26 2.61
CA SER A 66 -6.43 8.33 2.59
C SER A 66 -6.97 8.33 1.16
N GLY A 67 -8.16 7.76 0.96
CA GLY A 67 -8.90 7.89 -0.30
C GLY A 67 -9.19 9.34 -0.69
N GLU A 68 -9.28 10.26 0.28
CA GLU A 68 -9.44 11.69 0.03
C GLU A 68 -8.23 12.31 -0.69
N ASN A 69 -7.02 11.89 -0.32
CA ASN A 69 -5.81 12.36 -1.00
C ASN A 69 -5.76 11.87 -2.45
N TYR A 70 -6.20 10.64 -2.69
CA TYR A 70 -6.34 10.13 -4.06
C TYR A 70 -7.38 10.94 -4.86
N ALA A 71 -8.56 11.20 -4.30
CA ALA A 71 -9.61 11.98 -4.97
C ALA A 71 -9.14 13.41 -5.34
N ARG A 72 -8.28 14.02 -4.52
CA ARG A 72 -7.65 15.32 -4.85
C ARG A 72 -6.68 15.25 -6.03
N MET A 73 -6.05 14.10 -6.26
CA MET A 73 -5.16 13.89 -7.39
C MET A 73 -5.92 13.83 -8.72
N ILE A 74 -7.15 13.32 -8.69
CA ILE A 74 -7.99 13.07 -9.88
C ILE A 74 -9.37 13.72 -9.72
N PRO A 75 -9.44 15.06 -9.68
CA PRO A 75 -10.69 15.77 -9.45
C PRO A 75 -11.74 15.54 -10.55
N ASP A 76 -11.29 15.19 -11.77
CA ASP A 76 -12.16 14.89 -12.91
C ASP A 76 -12.77 13.48 -12.88
N GLU A 77 -12.28 12.57 -12.02
CA GLU A 77 -12.79 11.20 -11.93
C GLU A 77 -14.05 11.15 -11.07
N ILE A 78 -15.19 10.84 -11.68
CA ILE A 78 -16.52 10.86 -11.03
C ILE A 78 -16.63 9.83 -9.89
N ASN A 79 -15.91 8.70 -9.98
CA ASN A 79 -15.98 7.64 -8.99
C ASN A 79 -14.60 6.99 -8.75
N PRO A 80 -13.70 7.64 -7.98
CA PRO A 80 -12.40 7.10 -7.68
C PRO A 80 -12.54 5.85 -6.80
N GLN A 81 -12.13 4.70 -7.34
CA GLN A 81 -12.14 3.44 -6.62
C GLN A 81 -10.79 3.22 -5.94
N VAL A 82 -10.83 2.76 -4.69
CA VAL A 82 -9.64 2.49 -3.88
C VAL A 82 -9.78 1.16 -3.16
N MET A 83 -8.65 0.56 -2.86
CA MET A 83 -8.53 -0.64 -2.04
C MET A 83 -7.76 -0.31 -0.77
N VAL A 84 -8.26 -0.78 0.36
CA VAL A 84 -7.51 -0.80 1.61
C VAL A 84 -6.63 -2.02 1.59
N ALA A 85 -5.32 -1.82 1.66
CA ALA A 85 -4.33 -2.87 1.67
C ALA A 85 -3.54 -2.83 2.98
N ASP A 86 -3.19 -4.00 3.49
CA ASP A 86 -2.29 -4.14 4.63
C ASP A 86 -0.83 -4.35 4.19
N GLY A 87 0.08 -4.39 5.17
CA GLY A 87 1.50 -4.58 4.94
C GLY A 87 1.88 -5.91 4.28
N GLN A 88 1.13 -6.99 4.55
CA GLN A 88 1.37 -8.29 3.92
C GLN A 88 1.02 -8.22 2.44
N TRP A 89 -0.18 -7.73 2.10
CA TRP A 89 -0.58 -7.54 0.70
C TRP A 89 0.41 -6.65 -0.04
N LEU A 90 0.83 -5.53 0.57
CA LEU A 90 1.77 -4.61 -0.05
C LEU A 90 3.11 -5.29 -0.33
N ARG A 91 3.61 -6.10 0.62
CA ARG A 91 4.83 -6.86 0.45
C ARG A 91 4.73 -7.86 -0.71
N GLU A 92 3.64 -8.62 -0.78
CA GLU A 92 3.40 -9.57 -1.86
C GLU A 92 3.35 -8.85 -3.22
N PHE A 93 2.61 -7.75 -3.31
CA PHE A 93 2.51 -6.93 -4.52
C PHE A 93 3.88 -6.40 -4.97
N LEU A 94 4.66 -5.82 -4.04
CA LEU A 94 6.00 -5.31 -4.33
C LEU A 94 6.96 -6.43 -4.74
N THR A 95 6.80 -7.64 -4.20
CA THR A 95 7.62 -8.80 -4.55
C THR A 95 7.31 -9.27 -5.97
N VAL A 96 6.02 -9.50 -6.27
CA VAL A 96 5.54 -9.95 -7.58
C VAL A 96 5.90 -8.96 -8.69
N HIS A 97 5.80 -7.67 -8.42
CA HIS A 97 6.04 -6.61 -9.40
C HIS A 97 7.41 -5.93 -9.27
N SER A 98 8.36 -6.52 -8.53
CA SER A 98 9.67 -5.92 -8.23
C SER A 98 10.50 -5.55 -9.47
N GLU A 99 10.38 -6.29 -10.58
CA GLU A 99 11.11 -6.02 -11.81
C GLU A 99 10.50 -4.87 -12.64
N SER A 100 9.17 -4.72 -12.56
CA SER A 100 8.42 -3.69 -13.27
C SER A 100 8.35 -2.39 -12.47
N LEU A 101 8.26 -2.45 -11.14
CA LEU A 101 8.17 -1.28 -10.29
C LEU A 101 9.54 -0.62 -10.15
N GLU A 102 9.63 0.64 -10.56
CA GLU A 102 10.83 1.46 -10.39
C GLU A 102 10.75 2.30 -9.12
N MET A 103 9.58 2.86 -8.84
CA MET A 103 9.38 3.78 -7.73
C MET A 103 7.97 3.69 -7.16
N VAL A 104 7.86 3.95 -5.87
CA VAL A 104 6.59 4.08 -5.15
C VAL A 104 6.49 5.49 -4.61
N PHE A 105 5.37 6.16 -4.88
CA PHE A 105 5.08 7.47 -4.30
C PHE A 105 3.91 7.37 -3.33
N PHE A 106 4.03 8.12 -2.25
CA PHE A 106 3.01 8.27 -1.23
C PHE A 106 2.45 9.68 -1.26
N ASP A 107 1.12 9.81 -1.21
CA ASP A 107 0.39 11.07 -1.05
C ASP A 107 0.84 12.18 -2.02
N VAL A 108 0.95 11.87 -3.31
CA VAL A 108 1.36 12.85 -4.36
C VAL A 108 0.49 14.11 -4.41
N ALA A 109 -0.78 14.01 -4.03
CA ALA A 109 -1.71 15.14 -3.94
C ALA A 109 -1.86 15.71 -2.51
N GLY A 110 -1.16 15.12 -1.54
CA GLY A 110 -1.08 15.61 -0.18
C GLY A 110 0.02 16.68 -0.01
N PRO A 111 0.09 17.33 1.17
CA PRO A 111 1.10 18.34 1.45
C PRO A 111 2.52 17.77 1.62
N ALA A 112 2.63 16.45 1.83
CA ALA A 112 3.87 15.78 2.18
C ALA A 112 4.08 14.54 1.29
N VAL A 113 4.43 14.80 0.04
CA VAL A 113 4.79 13.73 -0.90
C VAL A 113 6.04 13.03 -0.42
N MET A 114 6.06 11.70 -0.51
CA MET A 114 7.26 10.90 -0.24
C MET A 114 7.45 9.88 -1.35
N GLN A 115 8.70 9.62 -1.71
CA GLN A 115 9.08 8.57 -2.66
C GLN A 115 9.96 7.53 -1.97
N ALA A 116 9.75 6.28 -2.32
CA ALA A 116 10.55 5.17 -1.85
C ALA A 116 10.80 4.17 -2.98
N ALA A 117 11.97 3.54 -2.97
CA ALA A 117 12.22 2.43 -3.87
C ALA A 117 11.49 1.17 -3.36
N PRO A 118 10.96 0.31 -4.27
CA PRO A 118 10.32 -0.94 -3.88
C PRO A 118 11.19 -1.81 -2.97
N ALA A 119 12.49 -1.87 -3.25
CA ALA A 119 13.45 -2.64 -2.45
C ALA A 119 13.62 -2.10 -1.02
N ASP A 120 13.59 -0.77 -0.85
CA ASP A 120 13.63 -0.14 0.46
C ASP A 120 12.35 -0.44 1.25
N LEU A 121 11.18 -0.34 0.61
CA LEU A 121 9.90 -0.71 1.22
C LEU A 121 9.85 -2.19 1.63
N LEU A 122 10.34 -3.10 0.79
CA LEU A 122 10.41 -4.53 1.12
C LEU A 122 11.30 -4.80 2.34
N ARG A 123 12.43 -4.08 2.46
CA ARG A 123 13.27 -4.11 3.67
C ARG A 123 12.53 -3.52 4.87
N ALA A 124 11.80 -2.43 4.65
CA ALA A 124 11.03 -1.73 5.67
C ALA A 124 9.79 -2.50 6.14
N LEU A 125 9.21 -3.38 5.31
CA LEU A 125 8.12 -4.28 5.70
C LEU A 125 8.63 -5.47 6.49
N GLY A 126 9.92 -5.81 6.38
CA GLY A 126 10.51 -6.96 7.07
C GLY A 126 10.00 -8.28 6.49
N PRO A 127 10.59 -9.43 6.87
CA PRO A 127 10.10 -10.73 6.41
C PRO A 127 8.62 -10.90 6.76
N ILE A 128 7.89 -11.69 5.95
CA ILE A 128 6.61 -12.21 6.41
C ILE A 128 7.00 -13.06 7.61
N GLU A 129 6.60 -12.64 8.81
CA GLU A 129 6.64 -13.57 9.92
C GLU A 129 5.69 -14.69 9.50
N ASP A 130 6.26 -15.83 9.13
CA ASP A 130 5.54 -17.08 9.17
C ASP A 130 5.05 -17.14 10.61
N VAL A 131 3.79 -16.76 10.84
CA VAL A 131 3.06 -17.24 12.01
C VAL A 131 3.04 -18.73 11.79
N GLY A 132 4.11 -19.35 12.27
CA GLY A 132 4.26 -20.77 12.34
C GLY A 132 2.98 -21.25 12.97
N THR A 133 2.34 -22.16 12.26
CA THR A 133 1.44 -23.10 12.90
C THR A 133 2.31 -23.91 13.87
N ASP A 134 2.66 -23.32 15.01
CA ASP A 134 3.00 -24.00 16.23
C ASP A 134 1.66 -24.50 16.81
N ALA A 135 1.07 -25.45 16.11
CA ALA A 135 -0.07 -26.22 16.58
C ALA A 135 0.38 -27.68 16.66
N ALA A 136 1.16 -27.95 17.72
CA ALA A 136 1.19 -29.19 18.48
C ALA A 136 1.12 -30.50 17.67
N GLU A 137 2.28 -31.11 17.42
CA GLU A 137 2.38 -32.57 17.51
C GLU A 137 2.68 -32.95 18.97
N PRO A 138 1.71 -33.47 19.75
CA PRO A 138 2.03 -34.29 20.90
C PRO A 138 2.20 -35.76 20.48
N ASP A 139 3.47 -36.16 20.45
CA ASP A 139 4.05 -37.46 20.83
C ASP A 139 3.49 -38.77 20.23
N PRO A 140 4.31 -39.58 19.51
CA PRO A 140 3.94 -40.95 19.16
C PRO A 140 4.06 -41.86 20.39
N ALA A 141 2.93 -42.36 20.88
CA ALA A 141 2.88 -43.33 21.97
C ALA A 141 3.65 -44.63 21.61
N PRO A 142 4.28 -45.29 22.61
CA PRO A 142 5.17 -46.44 22.43
C PRO A 142 4.48 -47.75 22.02
#